data_AF-A0A6S7HAS6-F1
#
_entry.id   AF-A0A6S7HAS6-F1
#
_cell.length_a   1.000
_cell.length_b   1.000
_cell.length_c   1.000
_cell.angle_alpha   90.00
_cell.angle_beta   90.00
_cell.angle_gamma   90.00
#
_symmetry.space_group_name_H-M   'P 1'
#
loop_
_entity.id
_entity.type
_entity.pdbx_description
1 polymer ?
#
loop_
_entity_poly.entity_id
_entity_poly.type
_entity_poly.pdbx_seq_one_letter_code
_entity_poly.pdbx_strand_id
1 'polypeptide(L)'
;MDGLQDENHFIDLEQPVVNCPSGKKHVTILESDPGKASTKIHLPTPSYSDDSEAHGGKLNFIATLDGRRVSVKQEHELSISGWKDHEVKYMVTDESGKTTMCYFYYRVLDKEPPVITGCPTNLTKTTDRDRIRVGWIEPTFTDNSGQDPHVSLNRHPYHQYYIGVHKVIYMSTDRSGNEAVCQFYIIVRQICKDTNFPMFSCDDVRAAANLTAKCNSPAAVGLPIPWKHFCRKTCNDCS
;
A
#
# COMPACT_ATOMS: atom_id res chain seq x y z
N MET A 1 -61.66 32.25 51.79
CA MET A 1 -60.63 33.25 51.46
C MET A 1 -59.30 32.54 51.55
N ASP A 2 -58.86 32.13 50.37
CA ASP A 2 -57.53 31.73 49.92
C ASP A 2 -56.44 31.54 50.97
N GLY A 3 -56.15 30.28 51.27
CA GLY A 3 -54.81 29.86 51.64
C GLY A 3 -54.21 29.17 50.41
N LEU A 4 -53.58 29.95 49.53
CA LEU A 4 -52.67 29.41 48.52
C LEU A 4 -51.59 28.63 49.27
N GLN A 5 -51.63 27.31 49.18
CA GLN A 5 -50.44 26.50 49.42
C GLN A 5 -49.46 26.91 48.32
N ASP A 6 -48.51 27.77 48.68
CA ASP A 6 -47.27 27.95 47.93
C ASP A 6 -46.53 26.61 48.01
N GLU A 7 -46.95 25.66 47.19
CA GLU A 7 -46.13 24.56 46.71
C GLU A 7 -45.01 25.23 45.91
N ASN A 8 -43.98 25.70 46.63
CA ASN A 8 -42.76 26.17 46.04
C ASN A 8 -42.06 24.94 45.44
N HIS A 9 -42.57 24.51 44.30
CA HIS A 9 -42.02 23.47 43.45
C HIS A 9 -40.72 24.07 42.93
N PHE A 10 -39.62 23.77 43.61
CA PHE A 10 -38.29 24.17 43.19
C PHE A 10 -37.99 23.46 41.87
N ILE A 11 -38.29 24.14 40.76
CA ILE A 11 -37.88 23.74 39.42
C ILE A 11 -36.39 24.04 39.34
N ASP A 12 -35.57 23.02 39.21
CA ASP A 12 -34.16 23.21 38.90
C ASP A 12 -34.06 23.87 37.51
N LEU A 13 -33.33 25.00 37.44
CA LEU A 13 -33.11 25.79 36.23
C LEU A 13 -31.67 25.74 35.71
N GLU A 14 -30.75 25.09 36.42
CA GLU A 14 -29.32 25.03 36.05
C GLU A 14 -29.03 23.82 35.15
N GLN A 15 -28.06 23.94 34.24
CA GLN A 15 -27.70 22.81 33.38
C GLN A 15 -26.57 22.01 34.04
N PRO A 16 -26.54 20.67 33.86
CA PRO A 16 -25.44 19.87 34.38
C PRO A 16 -24.11 20.29 33.76
N VAL A 17 -23.04 20.19 34.54
CA VAL A 17 -21.68 20.44 34.05
C VAL A 17 -21.07 19.13 33.58
N VAL A 18 -20.50 19.13 32.37
CA VAL A 18 -19.68 18.03 31.85
C VAL A 18 -18.26 18.52 31.58
N ASN A 19 -17.30 17.94 32.29
CA ASN A 19 -15.89 18.22 32.12
C ASN A 19 -15.34 17.29 31.04
N CYS A 20 -15.11 17.82 29.85
CA CYS A 20 -14.56 17.04 28.76
C CYS A 20 -13.11 16.63 29.07
N PRO A 21 -12.78 15.33 29.00
CA PRO A 21 -11.41 14.86 29.24
C PRO A 21 -10.40 15.34 28.18
N SER A 22 -10.87 15.74 27.01
CA SER A 22 -10.08 16.46 26.01
C SER A 22 -10.86 17.73 25.69
N GLY A 23 -10.26 18.92 25.87
CA GLY A 23 -10.96 20.19 25.64
C GLY A 23 -11.74 20.21 24.32
N LYS A 24 -12.83 20.99 24.24
CA LYS A 24 -13.94 20.94 23.26
C LYS A 24 -13.61 20.92 21.74
N LYS A 25 -12.33 20.85 21.31
CA LYS A 25 -11.87 20.78 19.91
C LYS A 25 -10.60 19.94 19.69
N HIS A 26 -10.18 19.11 20.65
CA HIS A 26 -8.97 18.30 20.48
C HIS A 26 -9.25 17.08 19.58
N VAL A 27 -8.40 16.89 18.56
CA VAL A 27 -8.36 15.68 17.75
C VAL A 27 -7.16 14.85 18.20
N THR A 28 -7.42 13.67 18.74
CA THR A 28 -6.38 12.71 19.10
C THR A 28 -6.00 11.91 17.86
N ILE A 29 -4.73 11.95 17.48
CA ILE A 29 -4.20 11.18 16.34
C ILE A 29 -3.74 9.81 16.84
N LEU A 30 -4.22 8.76 16.19
CA LEU A 30 -3.87 7.37 16.42
C LEU A 30 -3.36 6.74 15.12
N GLU A 31 -2.64 5.63 15.24
CA GLU A 31 -2.22 4.80 14.12
C GLU A 31 -3.02 3.50 14.16
N SER A 32 -3.30 2.89 13.02
CA SER A 32 -3.86 1.54 12.98
C SER A 32 -2.92 0.52 13.61
N ASP A 33 -3.49 -0.56 14.16
CA ASP A 33 -2.69 -1.70 14.58
C ASP A 33 -2.02 -2.34 13.34
N PRO A 34 -0.80 -2.90 13.48
CA PRO A 34 -0.08 -3.53 12.36
C PRO A 34 -0.93 -4.56 11.59
N GLY A 35 -1.02 -4.37 10.27
CA GLY A 35 -1.77 -5.22 9.35
C GLY A 35 -3.29 -5.12 9.49
N LYS A 36 -3.82 -4.15 10.24
CA LYS A 36 -5.27 -3.95 10.41
C LYS A 36 -5.71 -2.60 9.87
N ALA A 37 -7.00 -2.54 9.53
CA ALA A 37 -7.68 -1.32 9.10
C ALA A 37 -8.14 -0.44 10.28
N SER A 38 -7.66 -0.69 11.50
CA SER A 38 -8.29 -0.19 12.72
C SER A 38 -7.34 -0.21 13.92
N THR A 39 -7.71 0.53 14.96
CA THR A 39 -7.07 0.47 16.28
C THR A 39 -8.12 0.47 17.39
N LYS A 40 -7.73 -0.06 18.53
CA LYS A 40 -8.59 -0.15 19.72
C LYS A 40 -8.37 1.03 20.65
N ILE A 41 -9.46 1.56 21.19
CA ILE A 41 -9.44 2.68 22.13
C ILE A 41 -10.24 2.38 23.38
N HIS A 42 -9.78 2.98 24.48
CA HIS A 42 -10.59 3.17 25.67
C HIS A 42 -11.04 4.61 25.73
N LEU A 43 -12.36 4.80 25.83
CA LEU A 43 -12.92 6.13 25.99
C LEU A 43 -12.56 6.69 27.36
N PRO A 44 -12.17 7.98 27.44
CA PRO A 44 -11.80 8.58 28.71
C PRO A 44 -12.99 8.62 29.66
N THR A 45 -12.72 8.38 30.94
CA THR A 45 -13.76 8.39 31.96
C THR A 45 -14.41 9.78 32.03
N PRO A 46 -15.74 9.88 31.92
CA PRO A 46 -16.42 11.18 31.98
C PRO A 46 -16.39 11.70 33.43
N SER A 47 -16.27 13.01 33.59
CA SER A 47 -16.57 13.69 34.86
C SER A 47 -17.68 14.69 34.63
N TYR A 48 -18.72 14.62 35.45
CA TYR A 48 -19.89 15.48 35.37
C TYR A 48 -20.50 15.63 36.75
N SER A 49 -21.09 16.79 36.99
CA SER A 49 -21.71 17.17 38.26
C SER A 49 -22.87 18.10 37.97
N ASP A 50 -23.77 18.21 38.92
CA ASP A 50 -24.91 19.10 38.86
C ASP A 50 -25.21 19.54 40.29
N ASP A 51 -25.64 20.79 40.48
CA ASP A 51 -25.96 21.32 41.81
C ASP A 51 -27.36 20.88 42.30
N SER A 52 -28.10 20.14 41.47
CA SER A 52 -29.34 19.41 41.83
C SER A 52 -29.18 18.36 42.93
N GLU A 53 -27.98 18.20 43.53
CA GLU A 53 -27.74 17.41 44.73
C GLU A 53 -28.68 17.77 45.90
N ALA A 54 -29.27 18.97 45.91
CA ALA A 54 -30.31 19.36 46.88
C ALA A 54 -31.57 18.46 46.83
N HIS A 55 -31.79 17.71 45.75
CA HIS A 55 -32.93 16.80 45.57
C HIS A 55 -32.55 15.34 45.29
N GLY A 56 -31.28 14.97 45.46
CA GLY A 56 -30.82 13.58 45.24
C GLY A 56 -30.82 13.14 43.77
N GLY A 57 -30.79 14.09 42.84
CA GLY A 57 -31.02 13.86 41.41
C GLY A 57 -30.00 12.94 40.76
N LYS A 58 -30.47 11.90 40.07
CA LYS A 58 -29.63 10.94 39.35
C LYS A 58 -29.39 11.42 37.92
N LEU A 59 -28.18 11.86 37.62
CA LEU A 59 -27.77 12.25 36.27
C LEU A 59 -27.78 11.06 35.28
N ASN A 60 -28.33 11.29 34.08
CA ASN A 60 -28.32 10.33 33.00
C ASN A 60 -27.17 10.63 32.03
N PHE A 61 -26.23 9.69 31.90
CA PHE A 61 -25.08 9.80 31.01
C PHE A 61 -25.22 8.92 29.76
N ILE A 62 -25.01 9.53 28.60
CA ILE A 62 -24.99 8.84 27.30
C ILE A 62 -23.68 9.20 26.57
N ALA A 63 -22.95 8.18 26.14
CA ALA A 63 -21.86 8.32 25.21
C ALA A 63 -22.27 7.80 23.82
N THR A 64 -21.91 8.53 22.77
CA THR A 64 -22.02 8.05 21.39
C THR A 64 -20.68 8.17 20.68
N LEU A 65 -20.37 7.18 19.85
CA LEU A 65 -19.26 7.15 18.91
C LEU A 65 -19.84 7.09 17.50
N ASP A 66 -19.55 8.09 16.67
CA ASP A 66 -20.11 8.27 15.32
C ASP A 66 -21.65 8.17 15.31
N GLY A 67 -22.30 8.74 16.32
CA GLY A 67 -23.75 8.74 16.50
C GLY A 67 -24.34 7.43 17.05
N ARG A 68 -23.53 6.38 17.28
CA ARG A 68 -23.98 5.12 17.89
C ARG A 68 -23.73 5.13 19.39
N ARG A 69 -24.73 4.73 20.21
CA ARG A 69 -24.55 4.63 21.67
C ARG A 69 -23.52 3.56 22.03
N VAL A 70 -22.61 3.90 22.93
CA VAL A 70 -21.49 3.05 23.36
C VAL A 70 -21.28 3.10 24.87
N SER A 71 -20.59 2.09 25.42
CA SER A 71 -20.21 2.04 26.83
C SER A 71 -18.77 2.53 27.03
N VAL A 72 -18.55 3.55 27.86
CA VAL A 72 -17.20 4.07 28.16
C VAL A 72 -16.30 3.09 28.92
N LYS A 73 -16.86 2.01 29.48
CA LYS A 73 -16.11 0.96 30.20
C LYS A 73 -15.56 -0.13 29.29
N GLN A 74 -16.06 -0.20 28.06
CA GLN A 74 -15.65 -1.21 27.08
C GLN A 74 -14.62 -0.62 26.13
N GLU A 75 -13.86 -1.51 25.51
CA GLU A 75 -12.99 -1.19 24.39
C GLU A 75 -13.83 -0.97 23.13
N HIS A 76 -13.44 0.01 22.32
CA HIS A 76 -14.04 0.28 21.01
C HIS A 76 -12.98 0.22 19.93
N GLU A 77 -13.40 -0.09 18.72
CA GLU A 77 -12.52 -0.16 17.56
C GLU A 77 -12.83 0.99 16.61
N LEU A 78 -11.80 1.75 16.25
CA LEU A 78 -11.88 2.84 15.28
C LEU A 78 -11.17 2.43 14.00
N SER A 79 -11.86 2.57 12.88
CA SER A 79 -11.32 2.27 11.55
C SER A 79 -10.50 3.44 11.00
N ILE A 80 -9.56 3.16 10.10
CA ILE A 80 -8.96 4.18 9.25
C ILE A 80 -10.09 4.88 8.47
N SER A 81 -10.13 6.20 8.57
CA SER A 81 -11.18 7.03 7.97
C SER A 81 -10.62 8.20 7.15
N GLY A 82 -9.33 8.13 6.82
CA GLY A 82 -8.61 9.14 6.04
C GLY A 82 -8.63 10.50 6.73
N TRP A 83 -9.37 11.45 6.13
CA TRP A 83 -9.50 12.82 6.66
C TRP A 83 -10.71 13.03 7.56
N LYS A 84 -11.60 12.03 7.69
CA LYS A 84 -12.79 12.13 8.54
C LYS A 84 -12.41 11.75 9.97
N ASP A 85 -12.82 12.57 10.93
CA ASP A 85 -12.65 12.27 12.34
C ASP A 85 -13.81 11.42 12.87
N HIS A 86 -13.49 10.48 13.75
CA HIS A 86 -14.47 9.78 14.58
C HIS A 86 -14.95 10.72 15.68
N GLU A 87 -16.25 10.99 15.72
CA GLU A 87 -16.83 11.90 16.72
C GLU A 87 -17.25 11.11 17.96
N VAL A 88 -16.73 11.51 19.12
CA VAL A 88 -17.26 11.09 20.40
C VAL A 88 -18.07 12.22 21.01
N LYS A 89 -19.31 11.91 21.37
CA LYS A 89 -20.23 12.85 22.02
C LYS A 89 -20.66 12.28 23.36
N TYR A 90 -20.42 13.05 24.41
CA TYR A 90 -20.94 12.80 25.75
C TYR A 90 -22.11 13.75 26.01
N MET A 91 -23.20 13.20 26.51
CA MET A 91 -24.42 13.92 26.86
C MET A 91 -24.81 13.57 28.28
N VAL A 92 -25.03 14.59 29.10
CA VAL A 92 -25.54 14.47 30.47
C VAL A 92 -26.88 15.17 30.52
N THR A 93 -27.87 14.51 31.09
CA THR A 93 -29.23 15.05 31.28
C THR A 93 -29.57 15.03 32.76
N ASP A 94 -30.03 16.17 33.28
CA ASP A 94 -30.61 16.30 34.62
C ASP A 94 -32.05 15.73 34.67
N GLU A 95 -32.67 15.71 35.84
CA GLU A 95 -34.04 15.20 36.01
C GLU A 95 -35.10 16.17 35.47
N SER A 96 -34.76 17.46 35.41
CA SER A 96 -35.55 18.53 34.78
C SER A 96 -35.54 18.44 33.24
N GLY A 97 -34.73 17.53 32.67
CA GLY A 97 -34.60 17.29 31.23
C GLY A 97 -33.61 18.23 30.52
N LYS A 98 -32.86 19.08 31.23
CA LYS A 98 -31.82 19.90 30.61
C LYS A 98 -30.60 19.07 30.32
N THR A 99 -29.94 19.40 29.21
CA THR A 99 -28.85 18.58 28.69
C THR A 99 -27.62 19.39 28.40
N THR A 100 -26.47 18.88 28.80
CA THR A 100 -25.16 19.44 28.42
C THR A 100 -24.38 18.43 27.59
N MET A 101 -23.68 18.94 26.59
CA MET A 101 -22.95 18.15 25.62
C MET A 101 -21.47 18.50 25.56
N CYS A 102 -20.70 17.48 25.24
CA CYS A 102 -19.26 17.48 25.17
C CYS A 102 -18.83 16.68 23.92
N TYR A 103 -17.85 17.19 23.18
CA TYR A 103 -17.37 16.59 21.94
C TYR A 103 -15.86 16.52 21.93
N PHE A 104 -15.33 15.43 21.41
CA PHE A 104 -13.92 15.24 21.09
C PHE A 104 -13.77 14.24 19.96
N TYR A 105 -12.59 14.21 19.35
CA TYR A 105 -12.40 13.56 18.06
C TYR A 105 -11.19 12.64 18.07
N TYR A 106 -11.27 11.56 17.32
CA TYR A 106 -10.13 10.69 17.00
C TYR A 106 -9.92 10.63 15.49
N ARG A 107 -8.66 10.60 15.07
CA ARG A 107 -8.28 10.29 13.69
C ARG A 107 -7.34 9.11 13.69
N VAL A 108 -7.70 8.05 12.97
CA VAL A 108 -6.85 6.88 12.77
C VAL A 108 -6.15 7.02 11.43
N LEU A 109 -4.83 7.09 11.46
CA LEU A 109 -3.97 7.18 10.29
C LEU A 109 -3.49 5.80 9.85
N ASP A 110 -3.36 5.63 8.54
CA ASP A 110 -2.59 4.53 7.98
C ASP A 110 -1.14 4.96 7.76
N LYS A 111 -0.20 4.14 8.22
CA LYS A 111 1.24 4.36 8.02
C LYS A 111 1.92 3.14 7.39
N GLU A 112 1.16 2.10 7.08
CA GLU A 112 1.71 0.91 6.47
C GLU A 112 1.69 1.06 4.95
N PRO A 113 2.80 0.76 4.25
CA PRO A 113 2.79 0.77 2.81
C PRO A 113 2.05 -0.44 2.24
N PRO A 114 1.57 -0.38 0.98
CA PRO A 114 0.95 -1.52 0.32
C PRO A 114 1.84 -2.77 0.33
N VAL A 115 1.22 -3.93 0.51
CA VAL A 115 1.84 -5.23 0.36
C VAL A 115 1.81 -5.64 -1.12
N ILE A 116 3.00 -5.86 -1.69
CA ILE A 116 3.17 -6.35 -3.05
C ILE A 116 3.43 -7.86 -3.02
N THR A 117 2.54 -8.64 -3.63
CA THR A 117 2.67 -10.11 -3.73
C THR A 117 2.96 -10.52 -5.18
N GLY A 118 3.83 -11.51 -5.36
CA GLY A 118 4.16 -12.02 -6.69
C GLY A 118 5.04 -11.08 -7.53
N CYS A 119 5.87 -10.24 -6.90
CA CYS A 119 6.87 -9.44 -7.61
C CYS A 119 7.76 -10.34 -8.48
N PRO A 120 7.81 -10.14 -9.82
CA PRO A 120 8.56 -11.02 -10.71
C PRO A 120 10.06 -11.04 -10.39
N THR A 121 10.70 -12.18 -10.62
CA THR A 121 12.16 -12.26 -10.63
C THR A 121 12.72 -11.83 -11.99
N ASN A 122 14.04 -11.59 -12.04
CA ASN A 122 14.70 -11.23 -13.29
C ASN A 122 14.48 -12.28 -14.38
N LEU A 123 14.15 -11.82 -15.59
CA LEU A 123 13.89 -12.67 -16.74
C LEU A 123 15.05 -12.60 -17.71
N THR A 124 15.55 -13.76 -18.17
CA THR A 124 16.49 -13.83 -19.29
C THR A 124 15.80 -14.45 -20.49
N LYS A 125 15.90 -13.78 -21.64
CA LYS A 125 15.35 -14.23 -22.92
C LYS A 125 16.43 -14.14 -23.99
N THR A 126 16.35 -15.03 -24.97
CA THR A 126 17.25 -15.06 -26.11
C THR A 126 16.48 -14.82 -27.40
N THR A 127 17.07 -14.12 -28.36
CA THR A 127 16.47 -13.89 -29.67
C THR A 127 17.52 -13.91 -30.77
N ASP A 128 17.13 -14.41 -31.94
CA ASP A 128 17.88 -14.35 -33.20
C ASP A 128 17.56 -13.08 -34.01
N ARG A 129 16.78 -12.16 -33.43
CA ARG A 129 16.41 -10.85 -33.99
C ARG A 129 16.91 -9.73 -33.07
N ASP A 130 16.63 -8.49 -33.44
CA ASP A 130 16.92 -7.30 -32.64
C ASP A 130 16.05 -7.18 -31.37
N ARG A 131 14.87 -7.81 -31.36
CA ARG A 131 13.88 -7.74 -30.27
C ARG A 131 13.01 -8.99 -30.15
N ILE A 132 12.45 -9.18 -28.96
CA ILE A 132 11.52 -10.29 -28.64
C ILE A 132 10.34 -9.80 -27.80
N ARG A 133 9.18 -10.47 -27.95
CA ARG A 133 8.03 -10.26 -27.06
C ARG A 133 8.27 -10.97 -25.73
N VAL A 134 8.18 -10.26 -24.61
CA VAL A 134 8.39 -10.81 -23.26
C VAL A 134 7.15 -10.59 -22.42
N GLY A 135 6.59 -11.67 -21.85
CA GLY A 135 5.47 -11.63 -20.90
C GLY A 135 5.88 -12.12 -19.52
N TRP A 136 5.19 -11.63 -18.50
CA TRP A 136 5.29 -12.04 -17.10
C TRP A 136 3.93 -11.92 -16.43
N ILE A 137 3.79 -12.57 -15.28
CA ILE A 137 2.61 -12.43 -14.42
C ILE A 137 2.79 -11.14 -13.63
N GLU A 138 1.80 -10.24 -13.71
CA GLU A 138 1.85 -8.99 -12.97
C GLU A 138 1.67 -9.25 -11.46
N PRO A 139 2.38 -8.50 -10.60
CA PRO A 139 2.18 -8.59 -9.16
C PRO A 139 0.77 -8.13 -8.74
N THR A 140 0.34 -8.56 -7.56
CA THR A 140 -0.87 -8.06 -6.90
C THR A 140 -0.51 -7.10 -5.77
N PHE A 141 -1.41 -6.17 -5.50
CA PHE A 141 -1.19 -5.09 -4.54
C PHE A 141 -2.39 -5.02 -3.61
N THR A 142 -2.13 -5.04 -2.31
CA THR A 142 -3.17 -4.97 -1.26
C THR A 142 -2.69 -4.09 -0.14
N ASP A 143 -3.62 -3.54 0.64
CA ASP A 143 -3.31 -2.60 1.71
C ASP A 143 -4.15 -2.91 2.96
N ASN A 144 -3.64 -2.62 4.15
CA ASN A 144 -4.32 -2.87 5.42
C ASN A 144 -5.60 -2.03 5.56
N SER A 145 -5.69 -0.86 4.92
CA SER A 145 -6.93 -0.08 4.87
C SER A 145 -8.11 -0.80 4.19
N GLY A 146 -7.84 -1.90 3.48
CA GLY A 146 -8.83 -2.64 2.69
C GLY A 146 -9.25 -1.92 1.41
N GLN A 147 -8.56 -0.82 1.04
CA GLN A 147 -8.75 -0.12 -0.22
C GLN A 147 -7.65 -0.51 -1.21
N ASP A 148 -8.00 -0.62 -2.49
CA ASP A 148 -7.00 -0.90 -3.52
C ASP A 148 -6.03 0.29 -3.67
N PRO A 149 -4.71 0.06 -3.62
CA PRO A 149 -3.72 1.10 -3.85
C PRO A 149 -3.66 1.49 -5.33
N HIS A 150 -3.28 2.74 -5.61
CA HIS A 150 -2.99 3.19 -6.96
C HIS A 150 -1.65 2.62 -7.45
N VAL A 151 -1.65 1.96 -8.61
CA VAL A 151 -0.45 1.31 -9.17
C VAL A 151 -0.01 2.02 -10.45
N SER A 152 1.28 2.34 -10.52
CA SER A 152 1.94 2.83 -11.73
C SER A 152 3.08 1.88 -12.14
N LEU A 153 3.31 1.77 -13.45
CA LEU A 153 4.37 0.94 -14.01
C LEU A 153 5.03 1.61 -15.20
N ASN A 154 6.33 1.36 -15.38
CA ASN A 154 7.09 1.95 -16.48
C ASN A 154 7.14 1.08 -17.75
N ARG A 155 6.79 -0.22 -17.64
CA ARG A 155 6.92 -1.22 -18.70
C ARG A 155 5.83 -2.27 -18.55
N HIS A 156 5.27 -2.72 -19.67
CA HIS A 156 4.14 -3.65 -19.68
C HIS A 156 4.54 -5.06 -20.13
N PRO A 157 3.87 -6.10 -19.60
CA PRO A 157 4.03 -7.45 -20.11
C PRO A 157 3.56 -7.55 -21.56
N TYR A 158 4.07 -8.56 -22.27
CA TYR A 158 3.74 -8.88 -23.66
C TYR A 158 4.11 -7.80 -24.69
N HIS A 159 4.96 -6.83 -24.31
CA HIS A 159 5.57 -5.85 -25.21
C HIS A 159 6.87 -6.37 -25.86
N GLN A 160 7.35 -5.65 -26.88
CA GLN A 160 8.64 -5.92 -27.51
C GLN A 160 9.78 -5.28 -26.72
N TYR A 161 10.82 -6.08 -26.48
CA TYR A 161 12.05 -5.66 -25.81
C TYR A 161 13.23 -5.93 -26.73
N TYR A 162 14.02 -4.89 -27.00
CA TYR A 162 15.27 -4.99 -27.75
C TYR A 162 16.33 -5.74 -26.94
N ILE A 163 17.38 -6.23 -27.62
CA ILE A 163 18.59 -6.72 -26.98
C ILE A 163 19.10 -5.69 -25.95
N GLY A 164 19.50 -6.19 -24.78
CA GLY A 164 19.95 -5.36 -23.66
C GLY A 164 19.20 -5.65 -22.35
N VAL A 165 19.40 -4.76 -21.38
CA VAL A 165 18.83 -4.86 -20.03
C VAL A 165 17.76 -3.80 -19.83
N HIS A 166 16.55 -4.22 -19.47
CA HIS A 166 15.40 -3.34 -19.25
C HIS A 166 14.93 -3.45 -17.81
N LYS A 167 14.98 -2.34 -17.06
CA LYS A 167 14.46 -2.27 -15.70
C LYS A 167 12.94 -2.04 -15.71
N VAL A 168 12.19 -2.97 -15.12
CA VAL A 168 10.75 -2.85 -14.86
C VAL A 168 10.57 -2.40 -13.42
N ILE A 169 9.70 -1.42 -13.21
CA ILE A 169 9.36 -0.83 -11.92
C ILE A 169 7.84 -0.75 -11.83
N TYR A 170 7.30 -1.34 -10.78
CA TYR A 170 5.94 -1.13 -10.29
C TYR A 170 6.03 -0.30 -9.00
N MET A 171 5.23 0.76 -8.93
CA MET A 171 5.11 1.61 -7.74
C MET A 171 3.63 1.67 -7.35
N SER A 172 3.32 1.26 -6.14
CA SER A 172 1.98 1.29 -5.57
C SER A 172 1.91 2.29 -4.41
N THR A 173 0.87 3.13 -4.42
CA THR A 173 0.62 4.16 -3.40
C THR A 173 -0.78 3.95 -2.83
N ASP A 174 -0.91 3.82 -1.51
CA ASP A 174 -2.22 3.73 -0.86
C ASP A 174 -2.96 5.09 -0.84
N ARG A 175 -4.12 5.16 -0.17
CA ARG A 175 -4.88 6.42 -0.05
C ARG A 175 -4.32 7.39 1.00
N SER A 176 -3.47 6.90 1.90
CA SER A 176 -2.81 7.69 2.94
C SER A 176 -1.47 8.27 2.48
N GLY A 177 -1.01 7.88 1.28
CA GLY A 177 0.24 8.32 0.67
C GLY A 177 1.43 7.41 0.95
N ASN A 178 1.23 6.22 1.53
CA ASN A 178 2.31 5.26 1.76
C ASN A 178 2.64 4.51 0.46
N GLU A 179 3.93 4.30 0.19
CA GLU A 179 4.42 3.76 -1.08
C GLU A 179 5.18 2.44 -0.92
N ALA A 180 4.99 1.54 -1.89
CA ALA A 180 5.77 0.33 -2.05
C ALA A 180 6.24 0.17 -3.50
N VAL A 181 7.42 -0.44 -3.68
CA VAL A 181 8.06 -0.60 -4.99
C VAL A 181 8.46 -2.04 -5.22
N CYS A 182 8.10 -2.58 -6.39
CA CYS A 182 8.60 -3.85 -6.92
C CYS A 182 9.40 -3.58 -8.20
N GLN A 183 10.59 -4.17 -8.30
CA GLN A 183 11.47 -3.99 -9.46
C GLN A 183 12.17 -5.28 -9.86
N PHE A 184 12.34 -5.46 -11.17
CA PHE A 184 13.09 -6.57 -11.75
C PHE A 184 13.65 -6.18 -13.12
N TYR A 185 14.51 -7.04 -13.67
CA TYR A 185 15.16 -6.82 -14.96
C TYR A 185 14.71 -7.84 -16.00
N ILE A 186 14.54 -7.37 -17.24
CA ILE A 186 14.44 -8.20 -18.42
C ILE A 186 15.78 -8.10 -19.16
N ILE A 187 16.45 -9.24 -19.32
CA ILE A 187 17.73 -9.36 -20.01
C ILE A 187 17.47 -10.08 -21.33
N VAL A 188 17.55 -9.34 -22.44
CA VAL A 188 17.43 -9.89 -23.79
C VAL A 188 18.83 -10.06 -24.37
N ARG A 189 19.20 -11.31 -24.65
CA ARG A 189 20.49 -11.68 -25.25
C ARG A 189 20.29 -12.10 -26.69
N GLN A 190 21.28 -11.83 -27.51
CA GLN A 190 21.31 -12.32 -28.88
C GLN A 190 21.85 -13.74 -28.94
N ILE A 191 21.27 -14.55 -29.82
CA ILE A 191 21.78 -15.87 -30.19
C ILE A 191 21.99 -15.93 -31.70
N CYS A 192 23.12 -16.49 -32.14
CA CYS A 192 23.37 -16.74 -33.55
C CYS A 192 22.71 -18.06 -33.94
N LYS A 193 21.79 -18.03 -34.91
CA LYS A 193 21.38 -19.23 -35.64
C LYS A 193 22.31 -19.42 -36.82
N ASP A 194 23.38 -20.20 -36.65
CA ASP A 194 24.03 -20.81 -37.80
C ASP A 194 23.29 -22.10 -38.14
N THR A 195 22.35 -22.04 -39.09
CA THR A 195 21.59 -23.22 -39.53
C THR A 195 22.38 -24.10 -40.52
N ASN A 196 23.62 -23.73 -40.87
CA ASN A 196 24.45 -24.48 -41.81
C ASN A 196 25.64 -25.20 -41.16
N PHE A 197 25.84 -25.06 -39.85
CA PHE A 197 26.84 -25.81 -39.10
C PHE A 197 26.26 -26.30 -37.76
N PRO A 198 26.18 -27.63 -37.50
CA PRO A 198 25.93 -28.13 -36.16
C PRO A 198 27.13 -27.74 -35.29
N MET A 199 27.01 -26.64 -34.55
CA MET A 199 28.09 -26.13 -33.71
C MET A 199 28.22 -27.05 -32.49
N PHE A 200 29.29 -27.85 -32.46
CA PHE A 200 29.78 -28.45 -31.22
C PHE A 200 30.09 -27.34 -30.21
N SER A 201 29.77 -27.59 -28.94
CA SER A 201 29.92 -26.67 -27.80
C SER A 201 31.21 -25.84 -27.81
N CYS A 202 31.13 -24.57 -27.37
CA CYS A 202 32.28 -23.71 -27.10
C CYS A 202 33.21 -24.20 -25.96
N ASP A 203 32.96 -25.38 -25.37
CA ASP A 203 33.87 -25.99 -24.40
C ASP A 203 35.12 -26.63 -25.06
N ASP A 204 35.14 -26.79 -26.38
CA ASP A 204 36.19 -27.55 -27.07
C ASP A 204 37.18 -26.69 -27.90
N VAL A 205 37.47 -25.48 -27.42
CA VAL A 205 38.48 -24.59 -28.05
C VAL A 205 39.88 -25.23 -28.05
N ARG A 206 40.13 -26.27 -27.24
CA ARG A 206 41.39 -27.02 -27.24
C ARG A 206 41.50 -28.10 -28.32
N ALA A 207 40.40 -28.57 -28.91
CA ALA A 207 40.44 -29.50 -30.04
C ALA A 207 40.63 -28.81 -31.41
N ALA A 208 40.44 -27.49 -31.49
CA ALA A 208 40.56 -26.72 -32.73
C ALA A 208 42.01 -26.53 -33.23
N ALA A 209 43.02 -26.91 -32.45
CA ALA A 209 44.43 -26.83 -32.87
C ALA A 209 44.79 -27.77 -34.04
N ASN A 210 43.97 -28.81 -34.30
CA ASN A 210 44.16 -29.72 -35.44
C ASN A 210 43.28 -29.38 -36.67
N LEU A 211 42.41 -28.37 -36.58
CA LEU A 211 41.67 -27.84 -37.75
C LEU A 211 42.50 -26.83 -38.55
N THR A 212 43.61 -26.35 -38.00
CA THR A 212 44.54 -25.42 -38.67
C THR A 212 45.20 -26.05 -39.91
N ALA A 213 45.26 -27.38 -39.98
CA ALA A 213 45.83 -28.11 -41.13
C ALA A 213 44.88 -28.23 -42.34
N LYS A 214 43.56 -28.13 -42.15
CA LYS A 214 42.59 -28.09 -43.27
C LYS A 214 42.33 -26.67 -43.79
N CYS A 215 42.81 -25.65 -43.10
CA CYS A 215 42.72 -24.25 -43.56
C CYS A 215 43.85 -23.83 -44.51
N ASN A 216 44.88 -24.67 -44.72
CA ASN A 216 46.11 -24.29 -45.42
C ASN A 216 46.46 -25.17 -46.64
N SER A 217 45.49 -25.70 -47.39
CA SER A 217 45.78 -26.26 -48.72
C SER A 217 45.40 -25.27 -49.83
N PRO A 218 46.33 -24.85 -50.71
CA PRO A 218 46.03 -23.93 -51.79
C PRO A 218 45.32 -24.70 -52.91
N ALA A 219 44.00 -24.60 -52.98
CA ALA A 219 43.24 -25.11 -54.12
C ALA A 219 42.73 -23.95 -54.98
N ALA A 220 43.37 -23.84 -56.14
CA ALA A 220 42.98 -23.16 -57.37
C ALA A 220 43.08 -21.62 -57.44
N VAL A 221 43.80 -21.19 -58.47
CA VAL A 221 44.18 -19.85 -58.88
C VAL A 221 42.99 -19.09 -59.43
N GLY A 222 42.81 -17.83 -58.99
CA GLY A 222 42.00 -16.84 -59.68
C GLY A 222 40.63 -16.57 -59.05
N LEU A 223 40.60 -15.88 -57.91
CA LEU A 223 39.59 -14.88 -57.51
C LEU A 223 40.08 -14.23 -56.20
N PRO A 224 40.15 -12.90 -56.07
CA PRO A 224 40.64 -12.26 -54.87
C PRO A 224 39.48 -12.07 -53.89
N ILE A 225 39.45 -12.78 -52.76
CA ILE A 225 39.02 -12.25 -51.44
C ILE A 225 39.51 -13.22 -50.34
N PRO A 226 40.13 -12.75 -49.24
CA PRO A 226 40.67 -13.60 -48.18
C PRO A 226 39.60 -14.03 -47.15
N TRP A 227 39.65 -15.29 -46.70
CA TRP A 227 38.72 -15.93 -45.75
C TRP A 227 38.60 -15.30 -44.35
N LYS A 228 39.33 -14.22 -44.04
CA LYS A 228 39.12 -13.40 -42.81
C LYS A 228 37.71 -12.77 -42.72
N HIS A 229 36.88 -12.90 -43.77
CA HIS A 229 35.51 -12.42 -43.80
C HIS A 229 34.43 -13.46 -43.44
N PHE A 230 34.77 -14.74 -43.28
CA PHE A 230 33.72 -15.77 -43.08
C PHE A 230 33.32 -15.93 -41.60
N CYS A 231 34.26 -15.92 -40.65
CA CYS A 231 33.90 -15.87 -39.22
C CYS A 231 33.40 -14.50 -38.76
N ARG A 232 33.75 -13.42 -39.47
CA ARG A 232 33.30 -12.07 -39.10
C ARG A 232 31.85 -11.79 -39.53
N LYS A 233 31.28 -12.56 -40.46
CA LYS A 233 29.88 -12.38 -40.88
C LYS A 233 28.85 -13.12 -40.03
N THR A 234 29.23 -14.16 -39.28
CA THR A 234 28.30 -14.92 -38.42
C THR A 234 28.19 -14.39 -36.99
N CYS A 235 29.07 -13.45 -36.60
CA CYS A 235 29.06 -12.80 -35.29
C CYS A 235 29.16 -11.26 -35.38
N ASN A 236 28.81 -10.63 -36.51
CA ASN A 236 28.89 -9.17 -36.63
C ASN A 236 27.66 -8.42 -36.10
N ASP A 237 26.59 -9.12 -35.71
CA ASP A 237 25.45 -8.47 -35.04
C ASP A 237 25.47 -8.65 -33.52
N CYS A 238 26.35 -9.50 -32.97
CA CYS A 238 26.54 -9.69 -31.53
C CYS A 238 27.54 -8.66 -30.98
N SER A 239 27.12 -7.40 -30.90
CA SER A 239 27.84 -6.32 -30.20
C SER A 239 27.25 -6.05 -28.83
#